data_AF-A0A7S3H4J2-F1
#
_entry.id   AF-A0A7S3H4J2-F1
#
_cell.length_a   1.000
_cell.length_b   1.000
_cell.length_c   1.000
_cell.angle_alpha   90.00
_cell.angle_beta   90.00
_cell.angle_gamma   90.00
#
_symmetry.space_group_name_H-M   'P 1'
#
loop_
_entity.id
_entity.type
_entity.pdbx_description
1 polymer ?
#
loop_
_entity_poly.entity_id
_entity_poly.type
_entity_poly.pdbx_seq_one_letter_code
_entity_poly.pdbx_strand_id
1 'polypeptide(L)'
;LSAEEISEFREIFNLVDKDGGGSITKVELADLMDTLGIDASPEEIDAMIFEIDQDGNGDIDFEEFVTVMSRKVNATYTSDQVKGAFKVFEAQANPGHIKAEALIKALCTYGTEKLTEDQAHELVGQLEVDAAGYINYSDY
;
A
#
# COMPACT_ATOMS: atom_id res chain seq x y z
N LEU A 1 9.59 -6.11 7.91
CA LEU A 1 10.65 -6.17 6.89
C LEU A 1 11.20 -7.57 6.80
N SER A 2 10.40 -8.43 6.19
CA SER A 2 10.79 -9.73 5.67
C SER A 2 11.79 -9.53 4.52
N ALA A 3 12.57 -10.57 4.20
CA ALA A 3 13.53 -10.49 3.09
C ALA A 3 12.86 -10.17 1.74
N GLU A 4 11.60 -10.56 1.57
CA GLU A 4 10.78 -10.27 0.39
C GLU A 4 10.45 -8.78 0.28
N GLU A 5 9.97 -8.15 1.36
CA GLU A 5 9.68 -6.71 1.39
C GLU A 5 10.93 -5.86 1.07
N ILE A 6 12.10 -6.27 1.57
CA ILE A 6 13.36 -5.59 1.30
C ILE A 6 13.75 -5.72 -0.19
N SER A 7 13.46 -6.87 -0.81
CA SER A 7 13.70 -7.09 -2.23
C SER A 7 12.79 -6.23 -3.10
N GLU A 8 11.50 -6.14 -2.75
CA GLU A 8 10.56 -5.26 -3.45
C GLU A 8 10.97 -3.79 -3.34
N PHE A 9 11.36 -3.33 -2.15
CA PHE A 9 11.88 -1.97 -1.98
C PHE A 9 13.17 -1.73 -2.77
N ARG A 10 14.02 -2.75 -2.92
CA ARG A 10 15.22 -2.67 -3.77
C ARG A 10 14.86 -2.50 -5.24
N GLU A 11 13.87 -3.23 -5.73
CA GLU A 11 13.40 -3.11 -7.12
C GLU A 11 12.77 -1.74 -7.38
N ILE A 12 11.94 -1.26 -6.46
CA ILE A 12 11.36 0.10 -6.57
C ILE A 12 12.47 1.14 -6.50
N PHE A 13 13.43 1.02 -5.58
CA PHE A 13 14.54 1.95 -5.48
C PHE A 13 15.34 2.02 -6.80
N ASN A 14 15.67 0.86 -7.39
CA ASN A 14 16.37 0.81 -8.68
C ASN A 14 15.51 1.32 -9.86
N LEU A 15 14.18 1.30 -9.73
CA LEU A 15 13.29 1.88 -10.74
C LEU A 15 13.32 3.41 -10.69
N VAL A 16 13.54 3.97 -9.50
CA VAL A 16 13.56 5.40 -9.22
C VAL A 16 14.93 6.00 -9.49
N ASP A 17 15.99 5.34 -9.00
CA ASP A 17 17.40 5.66 -9.22
C ASP A 17 17.80 5.36 -10.67
N LYS A 18 17.49 6.31 -11.57
CA LYS A 18 17.69 6.14 -13.01
C LYS A 18 19.14 6.35 -13.40
N ASP A 19 19.87 7.15 -12.63
CA ASP A 19 21.29 7.40 -12.89
C ASP A 19 22.20 6.33 -12.27
N GLY A 20 21.66 5.49 -11.37
CA GLY A 20 22.39 4.42 -10.69
C GLY A 20 23.38 4.95 -9.66
N GLY A 21 23.14 6.16 -9.14
CA GLY A 21 23.97 6.84 -8.16
C GLY A 21 23.89 6.19 -6.78
N GLY A 22 22.87 5.38 -6.52
CA GLY A 22 22.61 4.77 -5.22
C GLY A 22 21.89 5.70 -4.24
N SER A 23 21.33 6.81 -4.74
CA SER A 23 20.59 7.83 -3.99
C SER A 23 19.51 8.43 -4.88
N ILE A 24 18.31 8.61 -4.36
CA ILE A 24 17.19 9.21 -5.07
C ILE A 24 17.25 10.71 -4.93
N THR A 25 17.52 11.39 -6.04
CA THR A 25 17.48 12.85 -6.10
C THR A 25 16.04 13.35 -6.13
N LYS A 26 15.85 14.65 -5.87
CA LYS A 26 14.51 15.26 -5.99
C LYS A 26 13.83 15.10 -7.35
N VAL A 27 14.64 15.03 -8.41
CA VAL A 27 14.15 14.91 -9.79
C VAL A 27 13.62 13.50 -10.01
N GLU A 28 14.31 12.50 -9.47
CA GLU A 28 13.91 11.10 -9.56
C GLU A 28 12.69 10.81 -8.68
N LEU A 29 12.62 11.41 -7.50
CA LEU A 29 11.41 11.33 -6.67
C LEU A 29 10.19 11.95 -7.38
N ALA A 30 10.38 13.07 -8.09
CA ALA A 30 9.31 13.69 -8.89
C ALA A 30 8.85 12.78 -10.04
N ASP A 31 9.79 12.16 -10.75
CA ASP A 31 9.51 11.23 -11.84
C ASP A 31 8.79 9.96 -11.33
N LEU A 32 9.13 9.48 -10.14
CA LEU A 32 8.39 8.42 -9.46
C LEU A 32 6.95 8.83 -9.17
N MET A 33 6.74 10.03 -8.63
CA MET A 33 5.39 10.52 -8.33
C MET A 33 4.54 10.62 -9.60
N ASP A 34 5.12 11.11 -10.70
CA ASP A 34 4.47 11.14 -12.03
C ASP A 34 4.15 9.72 -12.54
N THR A 35 5.10 8.78 -12.41
CA THR A 35 4.91 7.37 -12.79
C THR A 35 3.79 6.69 -12.00
N LEU A 36 3.62 7.07 -10.73
CA LEU A 36 2.53 6.59 -9.87
C LEU A 36 1.21 7.35 -10.09
N GLY A 37 1.19 8.38 -10.94
CA GLY A 37 0.03 9.24 -11.18
C GLY A 37 -0.32 10.16 -10.01
N ILE A 38 0.65 10.43 -9.13
CA ILE A 38 0.53 11.33 -7.98
C ILE A 38 1.07 12.70 -8.41
N ASP A 39 0.18 13.68 -8.53
CA ASP A 39 0.56 15.06 -8.84
C ASP A 39 1.11 15.75 -7.58
N ALA A 40 2.41 15.59 -7.34
CA ALA A 40 3.10 16.22 -6.22
C ALA A 40 3.75 17.54 -6.69
N SER A 41 3.47 18.63 -5.97
CA SER A 41 4.11 19.92 -6.25
C SER A 41 5.59 19.89 -5.83
N PRO A 42 6.46 20.69 -6.47
CA PRO A 42 7.87 20.75 -6.10
C PRO A 42 8.10 21.03 -4.61
N GLU A 43 7.26 21.86 -4.00
CA GLU A 43 7.30 22.17 -2.57
C GLU A 43 6.96 20.97 -1.69
N GLU A 44 6.04 20.10 -2.13
CA GLU A 44 5.71 18.87 -1.41
C GLU A 44 6.82 17.82 -1.54
N ILE A 45 7.48 17.77 -2.70
CA ILE A 45 8.64 16.90 -2.91
C ILE A 45 9.80 17.36 -2.04
N ASP A 46 10.07 18.67 -1.98
CA ASP A 46 11.11 19.25 -1.13
C ASP A 46 10.81 18.98 0.35
N ALA A 47 9.55 19.14 0.77
CA ALA A 47 9.12 18.80 2.12
C ALA A 47 9.27 17.30 2.42
N MET A 48 8.89 16.43 1.47
CA MET A 48 9.09 14.99 1.61
C MET A 48 10.57 14.65 1.75
N ILE A 49 11.45 15.18 0.89
CA ILE A 49 12.89 14.93 1.01
C ILE A 49 13.38 15.42 2.35
N PHE A 50 13.05 16.64 2.76
CA PHE A 50 13.47 17.18 4.06
C PHE A 50 13.00 16.37 5.27
N GLU A 51 11.82 15.73 5.19
CA GLU A 51 11.32 14.84 6.25
C GLU A 51 12.04 13.48 6.28
N ILE A 52 12.66 13.09 5.17
CA ILE A 52 13.22 11.75 4.94
C ILE A 52 14.75 11.76 5.10
N ASP A 53 15.38 12.77 4.51
CA ASP A 53 16.81 13.07 4.50
C ASP A 53 17.28 13.36 5.93
N GLN A 54 17.79 12.33 6.59
CA GLN A 54 18.25 12.39 7.97
C GLN A 54 19.68 12.92 8.07
N ASP A 55 20.48 12.68 7.04
CA ASP A 55 21.88 13.11 6.99
C ASP A 55 22.05 14.54 6.42
N GLY A 56 21.00 15.10 5.82
CA GLY A 56 20.93 16.45 5.28
C GLY A 56 21.70 16.61 3.98
N ASN A 57 21.93 15.53 3.24
CA ASN A 57 22.72 15.55 2.01
C ASN A 57 21.92 16.07 0.79
N GLY A 58 20.59 16.13 0.88
CA GLY A 58 19.67 16.60 -0.15
C GLY A 58 19.15 15.52 -1.11
N ASP A 59 19.54 14.26 -0.88
CA ASP A 59 19.20 13.06 -1.64
C ASP A 59 18.74 11.96 -0.66
N ILE A 60 17.95 10.99 -1.13
CA ILE A 60 17.42 9.93 -0.27
C ILE A 60 18.20 8.64 -0.55
N ASP A 61 18.93 8.13 0.44
CA ASP A 61 19.62 6.86 0.29
C ASP A 61 18.67 5.64 0.43
N PHE A 62 19.18 4.44 0.16
CA PHE A 62 18.37 3.23 0.26
C PHE A 62 17.83 2.96 1.67
N GLU A 63 18.61 3.25 2.72
CA GLU A 63 18.18 3.03 4.11
C GLU A 63 17.08 4.02 4.52
N GLU A 64 17.20 5.28 4.11
CA GLU A 64 16.20 6.33 4.30
C GLU A 64 14.93 6.01 3.53
N PHE A 65 15.05 5.60 2.26
CA PHE A 65 13.93 5.16 1.43
C PHE A 65 13.18 3.99 2.06
N VAL A 66 13.89 2.96 2.53
CA VAL A 66 13.27 1.81 3.20
C VAL A 66 12.59 2.23 4.51
N THR A 67 13.19 3.14 5.28
CA THR A 67 12.59 3.65 6.52
C THR A 67 11.25 4.33 6.25
N VAL A 68 11.17 5.08 5.17
CA VAL A 68 9.95 5.79 4.75
C VAL A 68 8.95 4.85 4.14
N MET A 69 9.35 4.00 3.20
CA MET A 69 8.46 3.03 2.58
C MET A 69 7.92 2.05 3.62
N SER A 70 8.72 1.63 4.58
CA SER A 70 8.26 0.83 5.72
C SER A 70 7.22 1.56 6.57
N ARG A 71 7.35 2.88 6.77
CA ARG A 71 6.30 3.70 7.44
C ARG A 71 5.08 3.92 6.55
N LYS A 72 5.27 4.21 5.26
CA LYS A 72 4.22 4.53 4.30
C LYS A 72 3.43 3.31 3.88
N VAL A 73 4.03 2.16 3.59
CA VAL A 73 3.33 0.89 3.29
C VAL A 73 2.45 0.48 4.47
N ASN A 74 2.92 0.70 5.69
CA ASN A 74 2.12 0.50 6.90
C ASN A 74 1.00 1.56 7.07
N ALA A 75 1.08 2.69 6.36
CA ALA A 75 0.06 3.75 6.31
C ALA A 75 -0.83 3.71 5.06
N THR A 76 -0.40 3.11 3.95
CA THR A 76 -1.14 2.97 2.68
C THR A 76 -2.14 1.82 2.76
N TYR A 77 -1.95 0.88 3.68
CA TYR A 77 -2.99 -0.01 4.17
C TYR A 77 -3.13 0.15 5.69
N THR A 78 -3.58 1.32 6.14
CA THR A 78 -4.04 1.41 7.54
C THR A 78 -5.21 0.45 7.74
N SER A 79 -5.26 -0.22 8.90
CA SER A 79 -6.46 -0.98 9.29
C SER A 79 -7.72 -0.14 9.11
N ASP A 80 -7.68 1.18 9.28
CA ASP A 80 -8.80 2.09 9.00
C ASP A 80 -9.22 2.20 7.53
N GLN A 81 -8.30 2.25 6.56
CA GLN A 81 -8.66 2.25 5.13
C GLN A 81 -9.20 0.90 4.68
N VAL A 82 -8.56 -0.18 5.14
CA VAL A 82 -9.01 -1.55 4.90
C VAL A 82 -10.39 -1.74 5.54
N LYS A 83 -10.56 -1.42 6.82
CA LYS A 83 -11.84 -1.45 7.55
C LYS A 83 -12.89 -0.54 6.94
N GLY A 84 -12.50 0.62 6.41
CA GLY A 84 -13.39 1.54 5.71
C GLY A 84 -13.98 0.91 4.45
N ALA A 85 -13.14 0.24 3.64
CA ALA A 85 -13.59 -0.50 2.47
C ALA A 85 -14.49 -1.70 2.86
N PHE A 86 -14.15 -2.43 3.93
CA PHE A 86 -15.01 -3.50 4.48
C PHE A 86 -16.35 -2.98 5.01
N LYS A 87 -16.36 -1.81 5.66
CA LYS A 87 -17.55 -1.19 6.24
C LYS A 87 -18.60 -0.78 5.21
N VAL A 88 -18.19 -0.49 3.96
CA VAL A 88 -19.14 -0.22 2.85
C VAL A 88 -20.03 -1.45 2.57
N PHE A 89 -19.51 -2.64 2.84
CA PHE A 89 -20.16 -3.93 2.54
C PHE A 89 -20.61 -4.69 3.80
N GLU A 90 -20.40 -4.10 4.97
CA GLU A 90 -20.83 -4.62 6.27
C GLU A 90 -22.35 -4.84 6.26
N ALA A 91 -22.79 -6.02 6.69
CA ALA A 91 -24.20 -6.28 6.84
C ALA A 91 -24.70 -5.50 8.07
N GLN A 92 -25.67 -4.59 7.91
CA GLN A 92 -26.20 -3.74 8.98
C GLN A 92 -26.64 -4.51 10.26
N ALA A 93 -26.88 -5.81 10.15
CA ALA A 93 -27.23 -6.67 11.27
C ALA A 93 -26.04 -7.10 12.16
N ASN A 94 -24.82 -7.17 11.60
CA ASN A 94 -23.63 -7.71 12.29
C ASN A 94 -22.39 -6.85 11.96
N PRO A 95 -22.13 -5.79 12.72
CA PRO A 95 -20.92 -5.00 12.53
C PRO A 95 -19.67 -5.86 12.75
N GLY A 96 -18.63 -5.61 11.94
CA GLY A 96 -17.41 -6.40 11.92
C GLY A 96 -17.48 -7.71 11.13
N HIS A 97 -18.62 -7.99 10.48
CA HIS A 97 -18.82 -9.16 9.65
C HIS A 97 -19.25 -8.78 8.24
N ILE A 98 -18.60 -9.40 7.24
CA ILE A 98 -18.91 -9.23 5.83
C ILE A 98 -19.22 -10.59 5.21
N LYS A 99 -20.17 -10.65 4.27
CA LYS A 99 -20.39 -11.90 3.52
C LYS A 99 -19.23 -12.14 2.56
N ALA A 100 -18.85 -13.40 2.38
CA ALA A 100 -17.82 -13.80 1.41
C ALA A 100 -18.07 -13.20 0.01
N GLU A 101 -19.30 -13.28 -0.51
CA GLU A 101 -19.64 -12.72 -1.83
C GLU A 101 -19.55 -11.18 -1.87
N ALA A 102 -19.87 -10.51 -0.76
CA ALA A 102 -19.77 -9.06 -0.68
C ALA A 102 -18.29 -8.63 -0.66
N LEU A 103 -17.44 -9.40 0.00
CA LEU A 103 -16.00 -9.18 0.01
C LEU A 103 -15.37 -9.41 -1.37
N ILE A 104 -15.73 -10.49 -2.06
CA ILE A 104 -15.26 -10.76 -3.44
C ILE A 104 -15.61 -9.58 -4.35
N LYS A 105 -16.85 -9.10 -4.26
CA LYS A 105 -17.30 -7.95 -5.03
C LYS A 105 -16.58 -6.67 -4.63
N ALA A 106 -16.29 -6.47 -3.35
CA ALA A 106 -15.52 -5.34 -2.85
C ALA A 106 -14.10 -5.35 -3.41
N LEU A 107 -13.41 -6.50 -3.38
CA LEU A 107 -12.06 -6.68 -3.91
C LEU A 107 -12.01 -6.44 -5.42
N CYS A 108 -12.98 -6.94 -6.19
CA CYS A 108 -13.05 -6.69 -7.63
C CYS A 108 -13.47 -5.25 -8.01
N THR A 109 -14.19 -4.53 -7.13
CA THR A 109 -14.75 -3.20 -7.45
C THR A 109 -13.91 -2.04 -6.91
N TYR A 110 -13.36 -2.21 -5.70
CA TYR A 110 -12.65 -1.17 -4.94
C TYR A 110 -11.20 -1.55 -4.61
N GLY A 111 -10.77 -2.77 -4.97
CA GLY A 111 -9.35 -3.15 -4.86
C GLY A 111 -8.48 -2.21 -5.69
N THR A 112 -7.37 -1.78 -5.08
CA THR A 112 -6.32 -0.98 -5.72
C THR A 112 -5.67 -1.76 -6.87
N GLU A 113 -5.57 -3.09 -6.74
CA GLU A 113 -5.29 -4.01 -7.84
C GLU A 113 -6.59 -4.52 -8.47
N LYS A 114 -6.62 -4.64 -9.80
CA LYS A 114 -7.73 -5.27 -10.54
C LYS A 114 -7.69 -6.78 -10.34
N LEU A 115 -8.07 -7.24 -9.15
CA LEU A 115 -8.24 -8.66 -8.87
C LEU A 115 -9.41 -9.20 -9.71
N THR A 116 -9.15 -10.33 -10.36
CA THR A 116 -10.20 -11.09 -11.05
C THR A 116 -11.09 -11.82 -10.05
N GLU A 117 -12.31 -12.17 -10.46
CA GLU A 117 -13.29 -12.85 -9.60
C GLU A 117 -12.73 -14.17 -9.02
N ASP A 118 -11.97 -14.93 -9.83
CA ASP A 118 -11.26 -16.14 -9.41
C ASP A 118 -10.23 -15.86 -8.31
N GLN A 119 -9.40 -14.82 -8.46
CA GLN A 119 -8.38 -14.47 -7.45
C GLN A 119 -9.01 -13.98 -6.15
N ALA A 120 -10.07 -13.18 -6.25
CA ALA A 120 -10.82 -12.75 -5.07
C ALA A 120 -11.48 -13.94 -4.36
N HIS A 121 -12.00 -14.92 -5.11
CA HIS A 121 -12.51 -16.18 -4.55
C HIS A 121 -11.43 -16.98 -3.82
N GLU A 122 -10.22 -17.05 -4.38
CA GLU A 122 -9.10 -17.76 -3.77
C GLU A 122 -8.65 -17.08 -2.46
N LEU A 123 -8.54 -15.74 -2.45
CA LEU A 123 -8.22 -14.98 -1.25
C LEU A 123 -9.27 -15.13 -0.16
N VAL A 124 -10.55 -15.06 -0.54
CA VAL A 124 -11.66 -15.24 0.40
C VAL A 124 -11.73 -16.69 0.91
N GLY A 125 -11.32 -17.67 0.10
CA GLY A 125 -11.20 -19.06 0.52
C GLY A 125 -10.12 -19.33 1.57
N GLN A 126 -9.17 -18.41 1.74
CA GLN A 126 -8.16 -18.47 2.80
C GLN A 126 -8.63 -17.87 4.13
N LEU A 127 -9.73 -17.11 4.10
CA LEU A 127 -10.28 -16.47 5.29
C LEU A 127 -11.20 -17.42 6.05
N GLU A 128 -11.26 -17.26 7.37
CA GLU A 128 -12.11 -18.08 8.22
C GLU A 128 -13.57 -17.63 8.08
N VAL A 129 -14.37 -18.45 7.41
CA VAL A 129 -15.80 -18.20 7.18
C VAL A 129 -16.61 -18.97 8.22
N ASP A 130 -17.51 -18.28 8.91
CA ASP A 130 -18.43 -18.90 9.86
C ASP A 130 -19.47 -19.78 9.15
N ALA A 131 -20.17 -20.65 9.89
CA ALA A 131 -21.25 -21.50 9.39
C ALA A 131 -22.37 -20.72 8.65
N ALA A 132 -22.50 -19.41 8.91
CA ALA A 132 -23.44 -18.52 8.24
C ALA A 132 -22.88 -17.85 6.95
N GLY A 133 -21.64 -18.12 6.54
CA GLY A 133 -21.04 -17.56 5.32
C GLY A 133 -20.43 -16.16 5.51
N TYR A 134 -20.16 -15.76 6.75
CA TYR A 134 -19.60 -14.45 7.09
C TYR A 134 -18.14 -14.57 7.50
N ILE A 135 -17.37 -13.55 7.14
CA ILE A 135 -15.97 -13.38 7.48
C ILE A 135 -15.89 -12.32 8.56
N ASN A 136 -15.23 -12.65 9.68
CA ASN A 136 -14.95 -11.69 10.72
C ASN A 136 -13.66 -10.93 10.36
N TYR A 137 -13.81 -9.63 10.06
CA TYR A 137 -12.67 -8.73 9.79
C TYR A 137 -12.37 -7.80 10.98
N SER A 138 -13.04 -7.99 12.13
CA SER A 138 -12.85 -7.17 13.32
C SER A 138 -11.49 -7.38 13.97
N ASP A 139 -10.96 -8.59 13.84
CA ASP A 139 -9.69 -9.04 14.43
C ASP A 139 -8.47 -8.84 13.50
N TYR A 140 -8.72 -8.49 12.23
CA TYR A 140 -7.70 -8.10 11.25
C TYR A 140 -7.50 -6.57 11.24
#